data_AF-A0AAQ3Y5H0-F1
#
_entry.id   AF-A0AAQ3Y5H0-F1
#
_cell.length_a   1.000
_cell.length_b   1.000
_cell.length_c   1.000
_cell.angle_alpha   90.00
_cell.angle_beta   90.00
_cell.angle_gamma   90.00
#
_symmetry.space_group_name_H-M   'P 1'
#
loop_
_entity.id
_entity.type
_entity.pdbx_description
1 polymer ?
#
loop_
_entity_poly.entity_id
_entity_poly.type
_entity_poly.pdbx_seq_one_letter_code
_entity_poly.pdbx_strand_id
1 'polypeptide(L)'
;MTKEQLEKQQNKGLRSATIVAALLFIMWVIYLIFFYAYYKEAYFYIDKRLTLFYQLLILVHDNLVETIKYLSLGVLLMTITFVHIYFIFLSNKRNPYPRVSLYILSGLNAIYFLLLLINVYGFIFFILSILSGSIIYALVIIGNEANQKVSTKDYEEGDILETTGPFETKEIAQREAGIRIEKLQENPHLVLGEELYQEENNYYIDIYIEAIKK
;
A
#
# COMPACT_ATOMS: atom_id res chain seq x y z
N MET A 1 1.72 27.48 0.09
CA MET A 1 0.33 26.94 0.13
C MET A 1 -0.35 27.49 1.38
N THR A 2 -1.51 28.14 1.29
CA THR A 2 -2.19 28.72 2.46
C THR A 2 -2.95 27.65 3.25
N LYS A 3 -3.13 27.82 4.57
CA LYS A 3 -3.85 26.87 5.44
C LYS A 3 -5.23 26.50 4.87
N GLU A 4 -5.93 27.47 4.30
CA GLU A 4 -7.26 27.30 3.68
C GLU A 4 -7.23 26.41 2.42
N GLN A 5 -6.15 26.44 1.64
CA GLN A 5 -5.96 25.55 0.49
C GLN A 5 -5.71 24.10 0.93
N LEU A 6 -4.96 23.92 2.02
CA LEU A 6 -4.67 22.61 2.60
C LEU A 6 -5.94 21.94 3.15
N GLU A 7 -6.78 22.69 3.87
CA GLU A 7 -8.06 22.22 4.40
C GLU A 7 -9.06 21.86 3.30
N LYS A 8 -9.16 22.67 2.23
CA LYS A 8 -10.02 22.37 1.07
C LYS A 8 -9.56 21.09 0.34
N GLN A 9 -8.26 20.88 0.19
CA GLN A 9 -7.72 19.69 -0.45
C GLN A 9 -7.91 18.43 0.42
N GLN A 10 -7.72 18.54 1.73
CA GLN A 10 -7.98 17.47 2.69
C GLN A 10 -9.46 17.05 2.70
N ASN A 11 -10.38 18.02 2.70
CA ASN A 11 -11.81 17.75 2.65
C ASN A 11 -12.24 17.06 1.34
N LYS A 12 -11.62 17.39 0.21
CA LYS A 12 -11.92 16.74 -1.08
C LYS A 12 -11.46 15.28 -1.09
N GLY A 13 -10.25 15.00 -0.58
CA GLY A 13 -9.71 13.64 -0.48
C GLY A 13 -10.52 12.74 0.45
N LEU A 14 -10.90 13.26 1.63
CA LEU A 14 -11.73 12.52 2.60
C LEU A 14 -13.10 12.19 2.00
N ARG A 15 -13.75 13.15 1.32
CA ARG A 15 -15.04 12.93 0.64
C ARG A 15 -14.96 11.81 -0.39
N SER A 16 -13.95 11.82 -1.24
CA SER A 16 -13.76 10.75 -2.23
C SER A 16 -13.55 9.39 -1.58
N ALA A 17 -12.72 9.31 -0.53
CA ALA A 17 -12.51 8.07 0.22
C ALA A 17 -13.81 7.56 0.86
N THR A 18 -14.63 8.45 1.44
CA THR A 18 -15.93 8.07 2.03
C THR A 18 -16.94 7.58 1.00
N ILE A 19 -16.95 8.15 -0.22
CA ILE A 19 -17.83 7.69 -1.30
C ILE A 19 -17.44 6.27 -1.73
N VAL A 20 -16.15 6.02 -1.94
CA VAL A 20 -15.65 4.68 -2.31
C VAL A 20 -15.95 3.68 -1.20
N ALA A 21 -15.75 4.05 0.06
CA ALA A 21 -16.11 3.21 1.19
C ALA A 21 -17.61 2.89 1.25
N ALA A 22 -18.48 3.86 0.97
CA ALA A 22 -19.93 3.64 0.92
C ALA A 22 -20.32 2.68 -0.22
N LEU A 23 -19.67 2.78 -1.38
CA LEU A 23 -19.88 1.84 -2.48
C LEU A 23 -19.40 0.43 -2.10
N LEU A 24 -18.23 0.31 -1.47
CA LEU A 24 -17.72 -0.97 -0.97
C LEU A 24 -18.65 -1.57 0.08
N PHE A 25 -19.20 -0.75 0.98
CA PHE A 25 -20.20 -1.17 1.95
C PHE A 25 -21.42 -1.79 1.26
N ILE A 26 -21.98 -1.10 0.25
CA ILE A 26 -23.16 -1.58 -0.49
C ILE A 26 -22.83 -2.92 -1.19
N MET A 27 -21.67 -3.02 -1.83
CA MET A 27 -21.23 -4.26 -2.48
C MET A 27 -21.07 -5.40 -1.47
N TRP A 28 -20.49 -5.15 -0.30
CA TRP A 28 -20.38 -6.12 0.79
C TRP A 28 -21.74 -6.60 1.27
N VAL A 29 -22.67 -5.69 1.54
CA VAL A 29 -24.02 -6.04 1.97
C VAL A 29 -24.73 -6.90 0.94
N ILE A 30 -24.71 -6.47 -0.33
CA ILE A 30 -25.31 -7.23 -1.44
C ILE A 30 -24.67 -8.63 -1.53
N TYR A 31 -23.35 -8.70 -1.54
CA TYR A 31 -22.62 -9.96 -1.61
C TYR A 31 -22.99 -10.89 -0.45
N LEU A 32 -22.99 -10.39 0.80
CA LEU A 32 -23.33 -11.18 1.98
C LEU A 32 -24.77 -11.70 1.93
N ILE A 33 -25.73 -10.87 1.51
CA ILE A 33 -27.13 -11.31 1.35
C ILE A 33 -27.22 -12.48 0.38
N PHE A 34 -26.63 -12.36 -0.81
CA PHE A 34 -26.66 -13.43 -1.81
C PHE A 34 -25.88 -14.67 -1.36
N PHE A 35 -24.71 -14.47 -0.74
CA PHE A 35 -23.90 -15.57 -0.24
C PHE A 35 -24.61 -16.34 0.87
N TYR A 36 -25.24 -15.67 1.83
CA TYR A 36 -25.96 -16.34 2.92
C TYR A 36 -27.25 -17.00 2.46
N ALA A 37 -27.94 -16.43 1.46
CA ALA A 37 -29.09 -17.09 0.84
C ALA A 37 -28.67 -18.42 0.20
N TYR A 38 -27.62 -18.40 -0.61
CA TYR A 38 -27.01 -19.60 -1.20
C TYR A 38 -26.53 -20.58 -0.12
N TYR A 39 -25.75 -20.11 0.85
CA TYR A 39 -25.20 -20.93 1.91
C TYR A 39 -26.29 -21.63 2.71
N LYS A 40 -27.40 -20.94 3.01
CA LYS A 40 -28.53 -21.51 3.75
C LYS A 40 -29.17 -22.66 2.97
N GLU A 41 -29.34 -22.51 1.67
CA GLU A 41 -29.90 -23.55 0.80
C GLU A 41 -28.96 -24.75 0.71
N ALA A 42 -27.67 -24.52 0.43
CA ALA A 42 -26.67 -25.58 0.34
C ALA A 42 -26.46 -26.33 1.67
N TYR A 43 -26.43 -25.61 2.79
CA TYR A 43 -26.22 -26.17 4.13
C TYR A 43 -27.45 -26.94 4.65
N PHE A 44 -28.65 -26.71 4.11
CA PHE A 44 -29.86 -27.40 4.53
C PHE A 44 -29.80 -28.91 4.30
N TYR A 45 -29.14 -29.34 3.22
CA TYR A 45 -29.06 -30.73 2.80
C TYR A 45 -27.95 -31.54 3.48
N ILE A 46 -27.21 -30.92 4.41
CA ILE A 46 -26.01 -31.51 4.99
C ILE A 46 -26.29 -32.06 6.38
N ASP A 47 -25.78 -33.27 6.65
CA ASP A 47 -25.81 -33.85 7.97
C ASP A 47 -24.88 -33.08 8.93
N LYS A 48 -25.50 -32.42 9.91
CA LYS A 48 -24.83 -31.60 10.94
C LYS A 48 -24.01 -32.42 11.94
N ARG A 49 -24.17 -33.76 11.94
CA ARG A 49 -23.38 -34.68 12.78
C ARG A 49 -21.98 -34.93 12.21
N LEU A 50 -21.77 -34.63 10.94
CA LEU A 50 -20.47 -34.77 10.30
C LEU A 50 -19.46 -33.76 10.85
N THR A 51 -18.17 -34.07 10.75
CA THR A 51 -17.11 -33.11 11.09
C THR A 51 -17.13 -31.95 10.10
N LEU A 52 -16.62 -30.79 10.51
CA LEU A 52 -16.57 -29.57 9.68
C LEU A 52 -15.89 -29.82 8.33
N PHE A 53 -14.83 -30.64 8.31
CA PHE A 53 -14.13 -31.01 7.07
C PHE A 53 -15.02 -31.78 6.10
N TYR A 54 -15.77 -32.77 6.57
CA TYR A 54 -16.71 -33.52 5.72
C TYR A 54 -17.88 -32.66 5.25
N GLN A 55 -18.42 -31.80 6.13
CA GLN A 55 -19.45 -30.84 5.74
C GLN A 55 -18.98 -29.91 4.63
N LEU A 56 -17.74 -29.40 4.75
CA LEU A 56 -17.12 -28.56 3.74
C LEU A 56 -16.94 -29.30 2.41
N LEU A 57 -16.46 -30.54 2.47
CA LEU A 57 -16.24 -31.35 1.27
C LEU A 57 -17.55 -31.58 0.50
N ILE A 58 -18.63 -31.93 1.21
CA ILE A 58 -19.96 -32.14 0.62
C ILE A 58 -20.50 -30.82 0.04
N LEU A 59 -20.41 -29.72 0.79
CA LEU A 59 -20.83 -28.39 0.33
C LEU A 59 -20.18 -28.02 -1.01
N VAL A 60 -18.85 -28.15 -1.08
CA VAL A 60 -18.06 -27.79 -2.26
C VAL A 60 -18.34 -28.75 -3.42
N HIS A 61 -18.45 -30.05 -3.15
CA HIS A 61 -18.69 -31.06 -4.17
C HIS A 61 -20.06 -30.87 -4.84
N ASP A 62 -21.12 -30.75 -4.04
CA ASP A 62 -22.50 -30.73 -4.55
C ASP A 62 -22.87 -29.37 -5.17
N ASN A 63 -22.14 -28.31 -4.83
CA ASN A 63 -22.41 -26.94 -5.28
C ASN A 63 -21.17 -26.29 -5.88
N LEU A 64 -20.36 -27.03 -6.63
CA LEU A 64 -19.03 -26.61 -7.06
C LEU A 64 -19.05 -25.25 -7.80
N VAL A 65 -19.96 -25.09 -8.76
CA VAL A 65 -20.03 -23.89 -9.62
C VAL A 65 -20.40 -22.66 -8.80
N GLU A 66 -21.46 -22.75 -7.99
CA GLU A 66 -21.92 -21.68 -7.12
C GLU A 66 -20.88 -21.34 -6.07
N THR A 67 -20.24 -22.35 -5.48
CA THR A 67 -19.15 -22.18 -4.52
C THR A 67 -18.00 -21.39 -5.13
N ILE A 68 -17.50 -21.80 -6.29
CA ILE A 68 -16.41 -21.10 -6.98
C ILE A 68 -16.82 -19.65 -7.28
N LYS A 69 -18.05 -19.43 -7.74
CA LYS A 69 -18.57 -18.08 -8.02
C LYS A 69 -18.52 -17.18 -6.78
N TYR A 70 -19.07 -17.64 -5.66
CA TYR A 70 -19.09 -16.84 -4.43
C TYR A 70 -17.71 -16.67 -3.81
N LEU A 71 -16.85 -17.69 -3.83
CA LEU A 71 -15.48 -17.58 -3.35
C LEU A 71 -14.68 -16.57 -4.18
N SER A 72 -14.81 -16.62 -5.51
CA SER A 72 -14.11 -15.70 -6.42
C SER A 72 -14.57 -14.25 -6.22
N LEU A 73 -15.88 -14.03 -6.14
CA LEU A 73 -16.44 -12.70 -5.82
C LEU A 73 -15.99 -12.20 -4.44
N GLY A 74 -15.93 -13.10 -3.46
CA GLY A 74 -15.43 -12.78 -2.13
C GLY A 74 -13.98 -12.32 -2.17
N VAL A 75 -13.08 -13.10 -2.79
CA VAL A 75 -11.65 -12.75 -2.95
C VAL A 75 -11.46 -11.41 -3.65
N LEU A 76 -12.20 -11.18 -4.74
CA LEU A 76 -12.15 -9.91 -5.46
C LEU A 76 -12.51 -8.74 -4.53
N LEU A 77 -13.63 -8.88 -3.80
CA LEU A 77 -14.11 -7.83 -2.91
C LEU A 77 -13.15 -7.58 -1.73
N MET A 78 -12.61 -8.65 -1.14
CA MET A 78 -11.57 -8.57 -0.10
C MET A 78 -10.33 -7.83 -0.59
N THR A 79 -9.86 -8.18 -1.79
CA THR A 79 -8.67 -7.57 -2.41
C THR A 79 -8.89 -6.08 -2.64
N ILE A 80 -10.03 -5.69 -3.24
CA ILE A 80 -10.37 -4.28 -3.47
C ILE A 80 -10.46 -3.53 -2.14
N THR A 81 -11.07 -4.12 -1.11
CA THR A 81 -11.12 -3.54 0.23
C THR A 81 -9.72 -3.32 0.81
N PHE A 82 -8.82 -4.29 0.69
CA PHE A 82 -7.44 -4.12 1.18
C PHE A 82 -6.66 -3.06 0.39
N VAL A 83 -6.81 -2.99 -0.95
CA VAL A 83 -6.26 -1.89 -1.76
C VAL A 83 -6.78 -0.54 -1.24
N HIS A 84 -8.07 -0.43 -0.98
CA HIS A 84 -8.68 0.81 -0.52
C HIS A 84 -8.16 1.23 0.86
N ILE A 85 -8.07 0.29 1.81
CA ILE A 85 -7.48 0.53 3.14
C ILE A 85 -6.03 0.99 3.01
N TYR A 86 -5.25 0.34 2.14
CA TYR A 86 -3.87 0.73 1.88
C TYR A 86 -3.77 2.13 1.28
N PHE A 87 -4.61 2.48 0.31
CA PHE A 87 -4.63 3.81 -0.29
C PHE A 87 -5.00 4.90 0.72
N ILE A 88 -5.96 4.60 1.60
CA ILE A 88 -6.31 5.47 2.73
C ILE A 88 -5.10 5.64 3.67
N PHE A 89 -4.40 4.55 4.00
CA PHE A 89 -3.21 4.60 4.84
C PHE A 89 -2.11 5.48 4.24
N LEU A 90 -1.81 5.33 2.95
CA LEU A 90 -0.85 6.19 2.24
C LEU A 90 -1.28 7.66 2.22
N SER A 91 -2.57 7.91 1.94
CA SER A 91 -3.13 9.26 1.92
C SER A 91 -3.06 9.93 3.29
N ASN A 92 -3.31 9.17 4.36
CA ASN A 92 -3.19 9.63 5.74
C ASN A 92 -1.75 9.99 6.13
N LYS A 93 -0.75 9.28 5.60
CA LYS A 93 0.67 9.62 5.79
C LYS A 93 1.03 10.97 5.17
N ARG A 94 0.42 11.32 4.03
CA ARG A 94 0.67 12.60 3.32
C ARG A 94 -0.17 13.75 3.88
N ASN A 95 -1.40 13.46 4.28
CA ASN A 95 -2.37 14.43 4.81
C ASN A 95 -3.19 13.76 5.92
N PRO A 96 -2.94 14.09 7.20
CA PRO A 96 -3.57 13.38 8.30
C PRO A 96 -5.09 13.59 8.30
N TYR A 97 -5.83 12.50 8.13
CA TYR A 97 -7.27 12.45 8.33
C TYR A 97 -7.60 12.30 9.82
N PRO A 98 -8.83 12.66 10.24
CA PRO A 98 -9.29 12.36 11.59
C PRO A 98 -9.25 10.84 11.85
N ARG A 99 -8.47 10.43 12.87
CA ARG A 99 -8.24 9.02 13.22
C ARG A 99 -9.54 8.22 13.41
N VAL A 100 -10.59 8.88 13.93
CA VAL A 100 -11.91 8.27 14.16
C VAL A 100 -12.49 7.72 12.85
N SER A 101 -12.42 8.46 11.76
CA SER A 101 -12.97 8.02 10.46
C SER A 101 -12.22 6.79 9.92
N LEU A 102 -10.91 6.73 10.12
CA LEU A 102 -10.09 5.58 9.71
C LEU A 102 -10.46 4.31 10.48
N TYR A 103 -10.65 4.42 11.79
CA TYR A 103 -11.04 3.28 12.62
C TYR A 103 -12.44 2.79 12.30
N ILE A 104 -13.40 3.68 12.05
CA ILE A 104 -14.75 3.29 11.64
C ILE A 104 -14.71 2.52 10.32
N LEU A 105 -14.00 3.04 9.31
CA LEU A 105 -13.87 2.39 8.01
C LEU A 105 -13.20 1.02 8.10
N SER A 106 -12.10 0.93 8.86
CA SER A 106 -11.35 -0.33 9.02
C SER A 106 -12.16 -1.35 9.83
N GLY A 107 -12.80 -0.92 10.92
CA GLY A 107 -13.62 -1.77 11.78
C GLY A 107 -14.83 -2.34 11.04
N LEU A 108 -15.47 -1.54 10.20
CA LEU A 108 -16.61 -1.98 9.42
C LEU A 108 -16.23 -3.06 8.39
N ASN A 109 -15.08 -2.90 7.72
CA ASN A 109 -14.56 -3.95 6.85
C ASN A 109 -14.23 -5.23 7.64
N ALA A 110 -13.59 -5.11 8.80
CA ALA A 110 -13.30 -6.24 9.67
C ALA A 110 -14.56 -7.02 10.09
N ILE A 111 -15.68 -6.33 10.34
CA ILE A 111 -16.97 -6.98 10.65
C ILE A 111 -17.43 -7.88 9.49
N TYR A 112 -17.32 -7.43 8.24
CA TYR A 112 -17.70 -8.26 7.08
C TYR A 112 -16.82 -9.48 6.91
N PHE A 113 -15.50 -9.32 7.11
CA PHE A 113 -14.59 -10.45 7.14
C PHE A 113 -14.98 -11.45 8.23
N LEU A 114 -15.28 -10.98 9.44
CA LEU A 114 -15.70 -11.84 10.54
C LEU A 114 -16.98 -12.60 10.21
N LEU A 115 -17.98 -11.96 9.57
CA LEU A 115 -19.20 -12.65 9.14
C LEU A 115 -18.87 -13.82 8.20
N LEU A 116 -17.98 -13.64 7.22
CA LEU A 116 -17.55 -14.72 6.34
C LEU A 116 -16.81 -15.86 7.03
N LEU A 117 -16.26 -15.64 8.22
CA LEU A 117 -15.62 -16.70 9.01
C LEU A 117 -16.63 -17.51 9.85
N ILE A 118 -17.85 -16.98 10.07
CA ILE A 118 -18.91 -17.64 10.87
C ILE A 118 -19.77 -18.53 9.94
N ASN A 119 -19.14 -19.46 9.21
CA ASN A 119 -19.80 -20.50 8.44
C ASN A 119 -18.82 -21.64 8.10
N VAL A 120 -19.30 -22.73 7.51
CA VAL A 120 -18.45 -23.89 7.15
C VAL A 120 -17.36 -23.52 6.14
N TYR A 121 -17.63 -22.60 5.20
CA TYR A 121 -16.62 -22.07 4.28
C TYR A 121 -15.62 -21.11 4.95
N GLY A 122 -15.79 -20.78 6.24
CA GLY A 122 -14.97 -19.80 6.94
C GLY A 122 -13.48 -20.12 6.88
N PHE A 123 -13.09 -21.40 6.95
CA PHE A 123 -11.69 -21.80 6.80
C PHE A 123 -11.14 -21.47 5.40
N ILE A 124 -11.93 -21.67 4.34
CA ILE A 124 -11.53 -21.29 2.98
C ILE A 124 -11.40 -19.77 2.89
N PHE A 125 -12.38 -19.01 3.39
CA PHE A 125 -12.31 -17.55 3.39
C PHE A 125 -11.12 -17.01 4.18
N PHE A 126 -10.72 -17.68 5.26
CA PHE A 126 -9.51 -17.32 6.02
C PHE A 126 -8.25 -17.45 5.16
N ILE A 127 -8.06 -18.59 4.48
CA ILE A 127 -6.93 -18.80 3.57
C ILE A 127 -6.94 -17.77 2.44
N LEU A 128 -8.11 -17.52 1.84
CA LEU A 128 -8.29 -16.54 0.78
C LEU A 128 -8.00 -15.11 1.25
N SER A 129 -8.30 -14.79 2.50
CA SER A 129 -7.97 -13.50 3.11
C SER A 129 -6.45 -13.33 3.26
N ILE A 130 -5.74 -14.37 3.71
CA ILE A 130 -4.27 -14.37 3.78
C ILE A 130 -3.68 -14.14 2.39
N LEU A 131 -4.18 -14.88 1.38
CA LEU A 131 -3.73 -14.74 0.01
C LEU A 131 -3.97 -13.31 -0.52
N SER A 132 -5.17 -12.77 -0.32
CA SER A 132 -5.50 -11.39 -0.72
C SER A 132 -4.57 -10.37 -0.04
N GLY A 133 -4.33 -10.52 1.27
CA GLY A 133 -3.40 -9.66 2.01
C GLY A 133 -1.96 -9.75 1.51
N SER A 134 -1.50 -10.95 1.16
CA SER A 134 -0.15 -11.17 0.62
C SER A 134 0.06 -10.51 -0.74
N ILE A 135 -0.96 -10.51 -1.61
CA ILE A 135 -0.92 -9.79 -2.90
C ILE A 135 -0.73 -8.30 -2.67
N ILE A 136 -1.53 -7.72 -1.76
CA ILE A 136 -1.40 -6.29 -1.44
C ILE A 136 -0.02 -5.99 -0.85
N TYR A 137 0.46 -6.81 0.07
CA TYR A 137 1.80 -6.66 0.64
C TYR A 137 2.90 -6.65 -0.43
N ALA A 138 2.85 -7.57 -1.40
CA ALA A 138 3.80 -7.59 -2.51
C ALA A 138 3.71 -6.30 -3.36
N LEU A 139 2.49 -5.81 -3.65
CA LEU A 139 2.31 -4.53 -4.35
C LEU A 139 2.87 -3.35 -3.56
N VAL A 140 2.77 -3.37 -2.22
CA VAL A 140 3.36 -2.34 -1.35
C VAL A 140 4.87 -2.33 -1.45
N ILE A 141 5.53 -3.50 -1.42
CA ILE A 141 6.99 -3.61 -1.54
C ILE A 141 7.44 -3.04 -2.88
N ILE A 142 6.87 -3.54 -3.98
CA ILE A 142 7.22 -3.10 -5.34
C ILE A 142 6.99 -1.59 -5.49
N GLY A 143 5.87 -1.08 -4.98
CA GLY A 143 5.55 0.34 -5.03
C GLY A 143 6.46 1.22 -4.18
N ASN A 144 6.99 0.70 -3.06
CA ASN A 144 7.93 1.43 -2.22
C ASN A 144 9.34 1.45 -2.82
N GLU A 145 9.82 0.33 -3.35
CA GLU A 145 11.12 0.25 -4.04
C GLU A 145 11.14 1.19 -5.25
N ALA A 146 10.07 1.23 -6.05
CA ALA A 146 9.95 2.14 -7.19
C ALA A 146 9.89 3.64 -6.80
N ASN A 147 9.47 3.96 -5.56
CA ASN A 147 9.39 5.33 -5.04
C ASN A 147 10.53 5.68 -4.07
N GLN A 148 11.50 4.78 -3.88
CA GLN A 148 12.68 5.05 -3.08
C GLN A 148 13.53 6.07 -3.84
N LYS A 149 13.22 7.35 -3.65
CA LYS A 149 14.29 8.34 -3.51
C LYS A 149 15.09 7.90 -2.30
N VAL A 150 16.09 7.07 -2.58
CA VAL A 150 17.37 7.02 -1.89
C VAL A 150 17.24 7.32 -0.38
N SER A 151 17.01 6.28 0.40
CA SER A 151 16.90 6.35 1.85
C SER A 151 18.28 6.63 2.45
N THR A 152 18.37 7.58 3.40
CA THR A 152 19.60 7.88 4.17
C THR A 152 20.17 6.71 4.98
N LYS A 153 19.48 5.57 5.02
CA LYS A 153 19.95 4.34 5.68
C LYS A 153 20.89 3.49 4.82
N ASP A 154 20.94 3.72 3.51
CA ASP A 154 21.73 2.89 2.60
C ASP A 154 23.07 3.54 2.25
N TYR A 155 23.42 4.61 2.95
CA TYR A 155 24.64 5.36 2.72
C TYR A 155 25.57 5.37 3.92
N GLU A 156 26.84 5.16 3.63
CA GLU A 156 27.95 5.32 4.56
C GLU A 156 28.63 6.68 4.36
N GLU A 157 29.31 7.18 5.39
CA GLU A 157 30.16 8.36 5.26
C GLU A 157 31.26 8.07 4.22
N GLY A 158 31.36 8.90 3.19
CA GLY A 158 32.26 8.71 2.06
C GLY A 158 31.63 8.13 0.80
N ASP A 159 30.34 7.74 0.82
CA ASP A 159 29.67 7.28 -0.41
C ASP A 159 29.50 8.42 -1.42
N ILE A 160 29.89 8.15 -2.67
CA ILE A 160 29.69 9.05 -3.81
C ILE A 160 28.22 8.94 -4.24
N LEU A 161 27.49 10.04 -4.07
CA LEU A 161 26.09 10.15 -4.47
C LEU A 161 25.95 10.34 -5.96
N GLU A 162 26.80 11.19 -6.54
CA GLU A 162 26.73 11.57 -7.93
C GLU A 162 28.06 12.12 -8.43
N THR A 163 28.51 11.63 -9.58
CA THR A 163 29.61 12.21 -10.35
C THR A 163 29.02 13.08 -11.45
N THR A 164 29.46 14.34 -11.52
CA THR A 164 29.03 15.30 -12.55
C THR A 164 30.20 15.75 -13.40
N GLY A 165 29.97 15.82 -14.71
CA GLY A 165 30.95 16.20 -15.72
C GLY A 165 30.63 15.52 -17.06
N PRO A 166 31.50 15.66 -18.07
CA PRO A 166 32.70 16.51 -18.07
C PRO A 166 32.38 18.01 -18.15
N PHE A 167 33.18 18.83 -17.47
CA PHE A 167 33.14 20.30 -17.57
C PHE A 167 34.43 20.85 -18.18
N GLU A 168 34.30 21.87 -19.02
CA GLU A 168 35.45 22.49 -19.72
C GLU A 168 36.32 23.35 -18.79
N THR A 169 35.73 23.99 -17.78
CA THR A 169 36.46 24.82 -16.82
C THR A 169 36.09 24.51 -15.38
N LYS A 170 37.05 24.77 -14.48
CA LYS A 170 36.88 24.62 -13.04
C LYS A 170 35.75 25.49 -12.49
N GLU A 171 35.58 26.72 -13.01
CA GLU A 171 34.51 27.60 -12.52
C GLU A 171 33.11 27.10 -12.88
N ILE A 172 32.95 26.47 -14.05
CA ILE A 172 31.66 25.88 -14.47
C ILE A 172 31.34 24.68 -13.57
N ALA A 173 32.34 23.81 -13.35
CA ALA A 173 32.23 22.67 -12.47
C ALA A 173 31.73 23.11 -11.07
N GLN A 174 32.44 24.03 -10.41
CA GLN A 174 32.10 24.48 -9.05
C GLN A 174 30.71 25.15 -8.96
N ARG A 175 30.30 25.88 -10.00
CA ARG A 175 28.97 26.50 -10.02
C ARG A 175 27.85 25.46 -10.08
N GLU A 176 28.00 24.46 -10.94
CA GLU A 176 27.03 23.36 -11.07
C GLU A 176 27.01 22.49 -9.80
N ALA A 177 28.16 22.28 -9.17
CA ALA A 177 28.27 21.60 -7.87
C ALA A 177 27.37 22.27 -6.81
N GLY A 178 27.50 23.59 -6.64
CA GLY A 178 26.72 24.34 -5.66
C GLY A 178 25.21 24.24 -5.86
N ILE A 179 24.76 24.30 -7.12
CA ILE A 179 23.33 24.16 -7.46
C ILE A 179 22.82 22.75 -7.15
N ARG A 180 23.64 21.72 -7.41
CA ARG A 180 23.29 20.32 -7.15
C ARG A 180 23.29 20.00 -5.66
N ILE A 181 24.28 20.49 -4.93
CA ILE A 181 24.36 20.37 -3.47
C ILE A 181 23.14 21.03 -2.84
N GLU A 182 22.78 22.26 -3.24
CA GLU A 182 21.60 22.95 -2.69
C GLU A 182 20.31 22.14 -2.91
N LYS A 183 20.17 21.51 -4.08
CA LYS A 183 19.04 20.64 -4.42
C LYS A 183 19.04 19.32 -3.64
N LEU A 184 20.21 18.74 -3.35
CA LEU A 184 20.36 17.48 -2.62
C LEU A 184 20.30 17.69 -1.09
N GLN A 185 20.66 18.88 -0.61
CA GLN A 185 20.66 19.29 0.79
C GLN A 185 19.26 19.61 1.33
N GLU A 186 18.20 19.37 0.54
CA GLU A 186 16.81 19.31 1.02
C GLU A 186 16.61 18.27 2.14
N ASN A 187 17.54 17.33 2.32
CA ASN A 187 17.57 16.39 3.45
C ASN A 187 18.37 16.96 4.65
N PRO A 188 17.73 17.33 5.77
CA PRO A 188 18.38 18.00 6.91
C PRO A 188 19.40 17.13 7.68
N HIS A 189 19.49 15.84 7.36
CA HIS A 189 20.33 14.86 8.04
C HIS A 189 21.65 14.56 7.32
N LEU A 190 21.84 15.06 6.09
CA LEU A 190 23.04 14.80 5.29
C LEU A 190 23.90 16.07 5.22
N VAL A 191 25.19 15.92 5.54
CA VAL A 191 26.22 16.89 5.19
C VAL A 191 26.91 16.37 3.95
N LEU A 192 26.90 17.17 2.89
CA LEU A 192 27.43 16.80 1.58
C LEU A 192 28.78 17.49 1.37
N GLY A 193 29.76 16.72 0.92
CA GLY A 193 31.07 17.21 0.47
C GLY A 193 31.16 17.18 -1.06
N GLU A 194 32.13 17.92 -1.59
CA GLU A 194 32.49 17.90 -3.00
C GLU A 194 33.99 17.63 -3.17
N GLU A 195 34.34 16.81 -4.16
CA GLU A 195 35.72 16.60 -4.58
C GLU A 195 35.83 16.86 -6.08
N LEU A 196 36.73 17.77 -6.46
CA LEU A 196 36.97 18.15 -7.85
C LEU A 196 38.26 17.50 -8.34
N TYR A 197 38.17 16.72 -9.41
CA TYR A 197 39.32 16.10 -10.07
C TYR A 197 39.29 16.38 -11.57
N GLN A 198 40.45 16.17 -12.21
CA GLN A 198 40.65 16.42 -13.62
C GLN A 198 41.08 15.12 -14.31
N GLU A 199 40.35 14.74 -15.35
CA GLU A 199 40.62 13.56 -16.15
C GLU A 199 40.55 13.94 -17.64
N GLU A 200 41.58 13.61 -18.41
CA GLU A 200 41.65 13.86 -19.86
C GLU A 200 41.27 15.31 -20.29
N ASN A 201 41.82 16.32 -19.59
CA ASN A 201 41.55 17.75 -19.78
C ASN A 201 40.14 18.24 -19.43
N ASN A 202 39.27 17.38 -18.89
CA ASN A 202 37.95 17.76 -18.41
C ASN A 202 37.90 17.72 -16.88
N TYR A 203 37.07 18.58 -16.30
CA TYR A 203 36.81 18.61 -14.86
C TYR A 203 35.58 17.77 -14.51
N TYR A 204 35.70 17.01 -13.44
CA TYR A 204 34.63 16.21 -12.85
C TYR A 204 34.49 16.55 -11.37
N ILE A 205 33.28 16.36 -10.85
CA ILE A 205 32.97 16.57 -9.45
C ILE A 205 32.23 15.37 -8.91
N ASP A 206 32.76 14.80 -7.84
CA ASP A 206 32.06 13.82 -7.03
C ASP A 206 31.41 14.54 -5.85
N ILE A 207 30.09 14.40 -5.74
CA ILE A 207 29.32 14.81 -4.58
C ILE A 207 29.21 13.59 -3.68
N TYR A 208 29.71 13.67 -2.46
CA TYR A 208 29.73 12.56 -1.51
C TYR A 208 29.13 12.95 -0.16
N ILE A 209 28.87 11.97 0.69
CA ILE A 209 28.38 12.22 2.05
C ILE A 209 29.57 12.46 2.98
N GLU A 210 29.73 13.70 3.42
CA GLU A 210 30.78 14.09 4.36
C GLU A 210 30.45 13.64 5.80
N ALA A 211 29.19 13.79 6.21
CA ALA A 211 28.75 13.34 7.54
C ALA A 211 27.23 13.11 7.60
N ILE A 212 26.80 12.18 8.46
CA ILE A 212 25.38 11.94 8.75
C ILE A 212 25.04 12.48 10.14
N LYS A 213 24.21 13.53 10.20
CA LYS A 213 23.75 14.10 11.47
C LYS A 213 22.72 13.19 12.13
N LYS A 214 23.14 12.53 13.23
CA LYS A 214 22.29 11.72 14.12
C LYS A 214 21.32 12.56 14.94
#